data_AF-K0BAZ7-F1
#
_entry.id   AF-K0BAZ7-F1
#
_cell.length_a   1.000
_cell.length_b   1.000
_cell.length_c   1.000
_cell.angle_alpha   90.00
_cell.angle_beta   90.00
_cell.angle_gamma   90.00
#
_symmetry.space_group_name_H-M   'P 1'
#
loop_
_entity.id
_entity.type
_entity.pdbx_description
1 polymer ?
#
loop_
_entity_poly.entity_id
_entity_poly.type
_entity_poly.pdbx_seq_one_letter_code
_entity_poly.pdbx_strand_id
1 'polypeptide(L)' 'MGFKDFFVNDNTGNVSVKVQCTGCQRITTVRIPSGKSFEKWNEKAKCSICGAAKCWEKFD' A
#
# COMPACT_ATOMS: atom_id res chain seq x y z
N MET A 1 9.17 -14.41 -16.31
CA MET A 1 8.30 -15.25 -15.45
C MET A 1 8.53 -14.83 -14.00
N GLY A 2 7.48 -14.54 -13.21
CA GLY A 2 7.59 -14.54 -11.75
C GLY A 2 6.95 -13.42 -10.91
N PHE A 3 6.39 -12.34 -11.46
CA PHE A 3 5.77 -11.27 -10.66
C PHE A 3 4.29 -11.56 -10.33
N LYS A 4 3.96 -12.81 -9.99
CA LYS A 4 2.57 -13.27 -9.82
C LYS A 4 2.30 -14.11 -8.56
N ASP A 5 3.26 -14.18 -7.64
CA ASP A 5 3.17 -15.05 -6.45
C ASP A 5 3.46 -14.37 -5.10
N PHE A 6 3.33 -13.04 -5.00
CA PHE A 6 3.13 -12.40 -3.69
C PHE A 6 1.66 -11.99 -3.47
N PHE A 7 0.74 -12.76 -4.07
CA PHE A 7 -0.70 -12.64 -3.85
C PHE A 7 -1.29 -13.95 -3.34
N VAL A 8 -0.45 -14.80 -2.73
CA VAL A 8 -0.90 -16.03 -2.07
C VAL A 8 -1.62 -15.63 -0.78
N ASN A 9 -2.95 -15.60 -0.90
CA ASN A 9 -3.87 -16.21 0.03
C ASN A 9 -3.49 -16.08 1.52
N ASP A 10 -3.85 -14.95 2.13
CA ASP A 10 -3.89 -14.87 3.58
C ASP A 10 -5.32 -14.52 3.99
N ASN A 11 -6.03 -15.55 4.43
CA ASN A 11 -7.34 -15.52 5.09
C ASN A 11 -7.25 -14.83 6.48
N THR A 12 -6.42 -13.79 6.60
CA THR A 12 -6.04 -13.11 7.84
C THR A 12 -6.39 -11.62 7.74
N GLY A 13 -7.68 -11.30 7.59
CA GLY A 13 -8.17 -9.92 7.78
C GLY A 13 -7.44 -8.80 7.01
N ASN A 14 -6.80 -9.02 5.87
CA ASN A 14 -6.10 -7.93 5.18
C ASN A 14 -7.13 -6.93 4.61
N VAL A 15 -7.09 -5.67 5.07
CA VAL A 15 -7.94 -4.60 4.56
C VAL A 15 -7.35 -4.04 3.26
N SER A 16 -8.17 -4.00 2.21
CA SER A 16 -7.82 -3.33 0.97
C SER A 16 -8.12 -1.84 1.12
N VAL A 17 -7.10 -1.00 1.11
CA VAL A 17 -7.23 0.45 1.29
C VAL A 17 -6.79 1.13 0.01
N LYS A 18 -7.65 1.99 -0.53
CA LYS A 18 -7.26 2.89 -1.62
C LYS A 18 -6.40 4.00 -1.03
N VAL A 19 -5.26 4.22 -1.66
CA VAL A 19 -4.28 5.20 -1.20
C VAL A 19 -3.86 6.04 -2.39
N GLN A 20 -3.74 7.34 -2.16
CA GLN A 20 -3.22 8.28 -3.13
C GLN A 20 -1.86 8.75 -2.66
N CYS A 21 -0.83 8.65 -3.52
CA CYS A 21 0.44 9.31 -3.19
C CYS A 21 0.32 10.81 -3.47
N THR A 22 0.64 11.66 -2.50
CA THR A 22 0.61 13.12 -2.63
C THR A 22 1.67 13.66 -3.59
N GLY A 23 2.82 12.98 -3.68
CA GLY A 23 3.93 13.43 -4.53
C GLY A 23 3.69 13.24 -6.03
N CYS A 24 2.87 12.27 -6.42
CA CYS A 24 2.57 11.98 -7.84
C CYS A 24 1.07 11.92 -8.15
N GLN A 25 0.20 12.22 -7.17
CA GLN A 25 -1.26 12.19 -7.24
C GLN A 25 -1.84 10.90 -7.83
N ARG A 26 -1.14 9.77 -7.70
CA ARG A 26 -1.59 8.48 -8.21
C ARG A 26 -2.34 7.71 -7.14
N ILE A 27 -3.53 7.26 -7.49
CA ILE A 27 -4.36 6.38 -6.68
C ILE A 27 -3.99 4.92 -6.97
N THR A 28 -3.72 4.15 -5.92
CA THR A 28 -3.47 2.71 -5.99
C THR A 28 -4.17 2.02 -4.83
N THR A 29 -4.53 0.76 -5.00
CA THR A 29 -5.12 -0.03 -3.92
C THR A 29 -4.02 -0.89 -3.30
N VAL A 30 -3.83 -0.76 -1.99
CA VAL A 30 -2.83 -1.51 -1.22
C VAL A 30 -3.50 -2.40 -0.21
N ARG A 31 -2.88 -3.56 0.05
CA ARG A 31 -3.37 -4.50 1.05
C ARG A 31 -2.60 -4.26 2.34
N ILE A 32 -3.32 -3.90 3.39
CA ILE A 32 -2.75 -3.65 4.71
C ILE A 32 -3.25 -4.75 5.64
N PRO A 33 -2.38 -5.50 6.31
CA PRO A 33 -2.82 -6.56 7.20
C PRO A 33 -3.61 -5.98 8.39
N SER A 34 -4.79 -6.55 8.71
CA SER A 34 -5.54 -6.16 9.92
C SER A 34 -4.65 -6.41 11.13
N GLY A 35 -4.31 -5.34 11.84
CA GLY A 35 -3.35 -5.37 12.94
C GLY A 35 -2.12 -4.50 12.68
N LYS A 36 -1.90 -4.03 11.44
CA LYS A 36 -0.94 -2.96 11.17
C LYS A 36 -1.65 -1.67 10.76
N SER A 37 -1.31 -0.59 11.46
CA SER A 37 -1.76 0.75 11.09
C SER A 37 -1.20 1.17 9.73
N PHE A 38 -2.02 1.93 8.99
CA PHE A 38 -1.64 2.59 7.75
C PHE A 38 -0.32 3.35 7.87
N GLU A 39 -0.08 4.03 8.99
CA GLU A 39 1.16 4.77 9.25
C GLU A 39 2.39 3.85 9.15
N LYS A 40 2.42 2.74 9.90
CA LYS A 40 3.52 1.75 9.88
C LYS A 40 3.73 1.13 8.50
N TRP A 41 2.66 0.97 7.74
CA TRP A 41 2.75 0.53 6.34
C TRP A 41 3.37 1.63 5.48
N ASN A 42 2.89 2.88 5.59
CA ASN A 42 3.36 4.05 4.84
C ASN A 42 4.84 4.40 5.12
N GLU A 43 5.34 4.13 6.32
CA GLU A 43 6.78 4.29 6.63
C GLU A 43 7.66 3.34 5.80
N LYS A 44 7.18 2.12 5.55
CA LYS A 44 7.89 1.13 4.74
C LYS A 44 7.56 1.24 3.25
N ALA A 45 6.37 1.74 2.93
CA ALA A 45 5.87 1.86 1.58
C ALA A 45 6.47 3.08 0.89
N LYS A 46 7.31 2.83 -0.11
CA LYS A 46 7.84 3.86 -1.00
C LYS A 46 6.99 3.94 -2.26
N CYS A 47 6.78 5.14 -2.73
CA CYS A 47 6.20 5.40 -4.04
C CYS A 47 7.13 4.87 -5.14
N SER A 48 6.71 3.85 -5.89
CA SER A 48 7.52 3.34 -7.00
C SER A 48 7.71 4.35 -8.13
N ILE A 49 6.85 5.37 -8.22
CA ILE A 49 6.90 6.40 -9.28
C ILE A 49 7.79 7.57 -8.90
N CYS A 50 7.64 8.05 -7.67
CA CYS A 50 8.24 9.29 -7.19
C CYS A 50 9.37 9.07 -6.19
N GLY A 51 9.61 7.83 -5.75
CA GLY A 51 10.64 7.48 -4.78
C GLY A 51 10.40 7.98 -3.36
N ALA A 52 9.37 8.80 -3.13
CA ALA A 52 9.03 9.35 -1.83
C ALA A 52 8.54 8.26 -0.87
N ALA A 53 9.10 8.26 0.34
CA ALA A 53 8.56 7.53 1.49
C ALA A 53 7.50 8.38 2.18
N LYS A 54 6.55 7.75 2.89
CA LYS A 54 5.49 8.46 3.64
C LYS A 54 4.56 9.34 2.77
N CYS A 55 4.54 9.19 1.45
CA CYS A 55 3.69 10.01 0.59
C CYS A 55 2.25 9.49 0.44
N TRP A 56 1.95 8.30 0.96
CA TRP A 56 0.63 7.71 0.78
C TRP A 56 -0.36 8.33 1.75
N GLU A 57 -1.49 8.77 1.23
CA GLU A 57 -2.68 9.17 1.98
C GLU A 57 -3.83 8.21 1.67
N LYS A 58 -4.73 8.00 2.61
CA LYS A 58 -5.94 7.21 2.33
C LYS A 58 -6.84 8.01 1.40
N PHE A 59 -7.23 7.40 0.30
CA PHE A 59 -8.20 7.96 -0.63
C PHE A 59 -9.52 7.23 -0.38
N ASP A 60 -10.39 7.87 0.40
CA ASP A 60 -11.75 7.38 0.67
C ASP A 60 -12.66 7.62 -0.54
#